data_AF-A0A8J4GDR1-F1
#
_entry.id   AF-A0A8J4GDR1-F1
#
_cell.length_a   1.000
_cell.length_b   1.000
_cell.length_c   1.000
_cell.angle_alpha   90.00
_cell.angle_beta   90.00
_cell.angle_gamma   90.00
#
_symmetry.space_group_name_H-M   'P 1'
#
loop_
_entity.id
_entity.type
_entity.pdbx_description
1 polymer ?
#
loop_
_entity_poly.entity_id
_entity_poly.type
_entity_poly.pdbx_seq_one_letter_code
_entity_poly.pdbx_strand_id
1 'polypeptide(L)'
;MNSHASALAVECKTEAKLSVAFEPSSFGVYVAVGAQINSKRTFEKITQDIEGQMGVERAALRDVRLKRKTSVGTIAPLSSDSPMGQIVGEFVKAGNSLVIDIPETAAGNISRISRLEQDLAELKSTVKRMQEDNAQMKEDNARMKQNFEDRLAALEEDSARYKDIIKRHVVSEVHESLQQEFGVKEEDQQWDNYLAFVFCQNTDWFKKYDLKLKDLVLMEKGGGSAFQKGNKAAHKPSLVTIKRHVDDLAKEDPAWASWWKVVRDIRRI
;
A
#
# COMPACT_ATOMS: atom_id res chain seq x y z
N MET A 1 25.07 -4.55 54.04
CA MET A 1 25.04 -5.81 53.25
C MET A 1 24.17 -5.56 52.03
N ASN A 2 24.75 -5.73 50.84
CA ASN A 2 24.31 -5.12 49.59
C ASN A 2 22.99 -5.69 49.06
N SER A 3 22.04 -4.80 48.79
CA SER A 3 20.83 -5.05 48.00
C SER A 3 21.18 -4.95 46.51
N HIS A 4 21.21 -6.09 45.81
CA HIS A 4 21.27 -6.12 44.35
C HIS A 4 19.85 -6.22 43.79
N ALA A 5 19.30 -5.06 43.39
CA ALA A 5 18.16 -5.00 42.49
C ALA A 5 18.67 -5.19 41.05
N SER A 6 18.40 -6.36 40.45
CA SER A 6 18.65 -6.57 39.02
C SER A 6 17.54 -5.90 38.21
N ALA A 7 17.81 -4.68 37.72
CA ALA A 7 17.00 -4.03 36.71
C ALA A 7 17.24 -4.71 35.35
N LEU A 8 16.19 -5.32 34.78
CA LEU A 8 16.17 -5.86 33.42
C LEU A 8 16.04 -4.68 32.44
N ALA A 9 17.17 -4.13 31.99
CA ALA A 9 17.21 -3.26 30.83
C ALA A 9 17.25 -4.16 29.57
N VAL A 10 16.09 -4.38 28.96
CA VAL A 10 16.03 -4.98 27.62
C VAL A 10 16.28 -3.85 26.62
N GLU A 11 17.54 -3.71 26.22
CA GLU A 11 17.95 -2.79 25.17
C GLU A 11 17.46 -3.33 23.81
N CYS A 12 16.27 -2.90 23.39
CA CYS A 12 15.68 -3.30 22.13
C CYS A 12 16.34 -2.51 21.00
N LYS A 13 17.46 -3.01 20.45
CA LYS A 13 18.05 -2.47 19.21
C LYS A 13 17.15 -2.80 18.03
N THR A 14 16.28 -1.85 17.66
CA THR A 14 15.49 -1.88 16.44
C THR A 14 16.36 -1.46 15.25
N GLU A 15 16.94 -2.43 14.53
CA GLU A 15 17.51 -2.16 13.21
C GLU A 15 16.38 -2.04 12.18
N ALA A 16 15.85 -0.82 12.01
CA ALA A 16 14.99 -0.49 10.87
C ALA A 16 15.87 -0.33 9.62
N LYS A 17 15.90 -1.33 8.73
CA LYS A 17 16.44 -1.15 7.38
C LYS A 17 15.44 -0.39 6.53
N LEU A 18 15.65 0.91 6.38
CA LEU A 18 15.01 1.74 5.36
C LEU A 18 15.66 1.45 4.02
N SER A 19 14.99 0.68 3.16
CA SER A 19 15.33 0.59 1.75
C SER A 19 14.48 1.59 0.97
N VAL A 20 15.11 2.69 0.55
CA VAL A 20 14.51 3.69 -0.34
C VAL A 20 14.88 3.31 -1.77
N ALA A 21 13.90 2.92 -2.57
CA ALA A 21 14.08 2.73 -4.01
C ALA A 21 13.69 4.03 -4.72
N PHE A 22 14.62 4.60 -5.48
CA PHE A 22 14.38 5.73 -6.38
C PHE A 22 14.20 5.20 -7.80
N GLU A 23 13.02 5.36 -8.38
CA GLU A 23 12.84 5.31 -9.83
C GLU A 23 12.56 6.73 -10.35
N PRO A 24 13.32 7.21 -11.36
CA PRO A 24 13.06 8.49 -11.97
C PRO A 24 11.92 8.34 -12.99
N SER A 25 10.70 8.74 -12.63
CA SER A 25 9.64 9.01 -13.61
C SER A 25 9.17 10.46 -13.51
N SER A 26 8.84 11.02 -14.68
CA SER A 26 8.70 12.45 -14.96
C SER A 26 7.49 13.14 -14.31
N PHE A 27 6.79 12.47 -13.38
CA PHE A 27 5.61 13.01 -12.72
C PHE A 27 5.54 12.54 -11.27
N GLY A 28 6.00 13.38 -10.35
CA GLY A 28 5.70 13.30 -8.92
C GLY A 28 6.52 12.26 -8.14
N VAL A 29 7.29 12.74 -7.15
CA VAL A 29 7.95 11.87 -6.17
C VAL A 29 6.90 11.40 -5.16
N TYR A 30 6.51 10.12 -5.24
CA TYR A 30 5.73 9.46 -4.19
C TYR A 30 6.68 8.75 -3.23
N VAL A 31 6.79 9.24 -2.00
CA VAL A 31 7.52 8.56 -0.92
C VAL A 31 6.56 7.58 -0.24
N ALA A 32 6.62 6.31 -0.63
CA ALA A 32 5.98 5.23 0.12
C ALA A 32 6.90 4.81 1.28
N VAL A 33 6.63 5.31 2.49
CA VAL A 33 7.31 4.84 3.72
C VAL A 33 6.65 3.55 4.17
N GLY A 34 7.04 2.43 3.56
CA GLY A 34 6.71 1.11 4.07
C GLY A 34 7.64 0.73 5.23
N ALA A 35 7.27 1.08 6.46
CA ALA A 35 7.94 0.53 7.64
C ALA A 35 7.55 -0.95 7.78
N GLN A 36 8.31 -1.84 7.14
CA GLN A 36 8.16 -3.27 7.31
C GLN A 36 8.79 -3.68 8.66
N ILE A 37 8.08 -3.38 9.75
CA ILE A 37 8.42 -3.91 11.06
C ILE A 37 8.27 -5.41 10.92
N ASN A 38 9.37 -6.14 11.04
CA ASN A 38 9.42 -7.60 11.01
C ASN A 38 8.86 -8.17 12.33
N SER A 39 7.70 -7.64 12.75
CA SER A 39 7.09 -7.78 14.07
C SER A 39 6.85 -9.24 14.40
N LYS A 40 6.46 -10.06 13.41
CA LYS A 40 6.23 -11.49 13.58
C LYS A 40 7.46 -12.23 14.13
N ARG A 41 8.65 -11.97 13.59
CA ARG A 41 9.89 -12.65 13.99
C ARG A 41 10.37 -12.18 15.36
N THR A 42 10.20 -10.89 15.67
CA THR A 42 10.53 -10.33 16.99
C THR A 42 9.55 -10.82 18.05
N PHE A 43 8.25 -10.94 17.72
CA PHE A 43 7.23 -11.42 18.64
C PHE A 43 7.33 -12.92 18.90
N GLU A 44 7.61 -13.73 17.86
CA GLU A 44 7.90 -15.16 18.02
C GLU A 44 9.10 -15.38 18.94
N LYS A 45 10.15 -14.57 18.80
CA LYS A 45 11.35 -14.64 19.65
C LYS A 45 11.05 -14.23 21.11
N ILE A 46 10.31 -13.15 21.32
CA ILE A 46 9.87 -12.73 22.66
C ILE A 46 8.97 -13.80 23.31
N THR A 47 8.07 -14.40 22.52
CA THR A 47 7.18 -15.47 23.00
C THR A 47 7.98 -16.72 23.39
N GLN A 48 8.94 -17.13 22.56
CA GLN A 48 9.86 -18.23 22.86
C GLN A 48 10.72 -17.96 24.10
N ASP A 49 11.22 -16.74 24.27
CA ASP A 49 12.03 -16.36 25.44
C ASP A 49 11.19 -16.41 26.73
N ILE A 50 9.93 -15.93 26.68
CA ILE A 50 8.99 -16.01 27.81
C ILE A 50 8.61 -17.48 28.11
N GLU A 51 8.32 -18.28 27.08
CA GLU A 51 8.03 -19.71 27.25
C GLU A 51 9.22 -20.49 27.81
N GLY A 52 10.43 -20.14 27.37
CA GLY A 52 11.68 -20.69 27.90
C GLY A 52 11.87 -20.34 29.38
N GLN A 53 11.67 -19.08 29.77
CA GLN A 53 11.77 -18.64 31.16
C GLN A 53 10.72 -19.29 32.06
N MET A 54 9.46 -19.37 31.60
CA MET A 54 8.41 -20.11 32.32
C MET A 54 8.70 -21.60 32.41
N GLY A 55 9.33 -22.19 31.39
CA GLY A 55 9.79 -23.58 31.40
C GLY A 55 10.84 -23.83 32.47
N VAL A 56 11.83 -22.93 32.58
CA VAL A 56 12.88 -22.98 33.61
C VAL A 56 12.30 -22.78 35.01
N GLU A 57 11.39 -21.83 35.22
CA GLU A 57 10.72 -21.64 36.51
C GLU A 57 9.80 -22.82 36.88
N ARG A 58 9.07 -23.39 35.91
CA ARG A 58 8.28 -24.61 36.14
C ARG A 58 9.16 -25.81 36.45
N ALA A 59 10.32 -25.93 35.82
CA ALA A 59 11.30 -26.97 36.12
C ALA A 59 11.88 -26.77 37.54
N ALA A 60 12.21 -25.54 37.92
CA ALA A 60 12.66 -25.21 39.28
C ALA A 60 11.58 -25.48 40.33
N LEU A 61 10.32 -25.13 40.05
CA LEU A 61 9.16 -25.45 40.90
C LEU A 61 8.90 -26.95 40.98
N ARG A 62 9.05 -27.68 39.87
CA ARG A 62 8.98 -29.16 39.88
C ARG A 62 10.12 -29.75 40.68
N ASP A 63 11.33 -29.23 40.58
CA ASP A 63 12.49 -29.71 41.32
C ASP A 63 12.36 -29.40 42.82
N VAL A 64 11.82 -28.24 43.19
CA VAL A 64 11.42 -27.91 44.57
C VAL A 64 10.29 -28.82 45.05
N ARG A 65 9.31 -29.13 44.20
CA ARG A 65 8.21 -30.05 44.52
C ARG A 65 8.67 -31.50 44.60
N LEU A 66 9.64 -31.91 43.79
CA LEU A 66 10.28 -33.23 43.83
C LEU A 66 11.14 -33.36 45.08
N LYS A 67 11.96 -32.35 45.39
CA LYS A 67 12.72 -32.24 46.64
C LYS A 67 11.81 -32.25 47.86
N ARG A 68 10.64 -31.59 47.80
CA ARG A 68 9.58 -31.73 48.82
C ARG A 68 8.97 -33.13 48.83
N LYS A 69 8.85 -33.84 47.72
CA LYS A 69 8.35 -35.24 47.68
C LYS A 69 9.41 -36.29 48.08
N THR A 70 10.70 -35.97 48.01
CA THR A 70 11.78 -36.81 48.52
C THR A 70 12.14 -36.46 49.97
N SER A 71 11.86 -35.24 50.44
CA SER A 71 11.96 -34.86 51.86
C SER A 71 10.68 -35.14 52.65
N VAL A 72 9.51 -35.04 52.02
CA VAL A 72 8.29 -35.77 52.38
C VAL A 72 8.35 -37.09 51.64
N GLY A 73 9.41 -37.86 51.93
CA GLY A 73 9.37 -39.29 51.68
C GLY A 73 8.04 -39.79 52.25
N THR A 74 7.36 -40.65 51.50
CA THR A 74 6.21 -41.39 52.01
C THR A 74 6.52 -41.78 53.44
N ILE A 75 5.92 -41.08 54.40
CA ILE A 75 6.02 -41.44 55.80
C ILE A 75 5.20 -42.72 55.81
N ALA A 76 5.88 -43.85 55.62
CA ALA A 76 5.38 -45.14 56.05
C ALA A 76 4.81 -44.86 57.45
N PRO A 77 3.54 -45.19 57.72
CA PRO A 77 2.91 -44.84 58.99
C PRO A 77 3.90 -45.21 60.08
N LEU A 78 4.41 -44.18 60.79
CA LEU A 78 5.34 -44.40 61.88
C LEU A 78 4.60 -45.35 62.80
N SER A 79 5.13 -46.57 62.95
CA SER A 79 4.59 -47.56 63.88
C SER A 79 4.29 -46.84 65.19
N SER A 80 3.10 -47.04 65.75
CA SER A 80 2.69 -46.43 67.03
C SER A 80 3.66 -46.73 68.18
N ASP A 81 4.55 -47.70 67.97
CA ASP A 81 5.54 -48.16 68.94
C ASP A 81 6.93 -47.54 68.70
N SER A 82 7.09 -46.73 67.64
CA SER A 82 8.28 -45.91 67.45
C SER A 82 8.25 -44.73 68.42
N PRO A 83 9.37 -44.37 69.06
CA PRO A 83 9.46 -43.20 69.94
C PRO A 83 8.97 -41.92 69.27
N MET A 84 9.22 -41.76 67.97
CA MET A 84 8.71 -40.63 67.16
C MET A 84 7.20 -40.72 66.92
N GLY A 85 6.64 -41.92 66.74
CA GLY A 85 5.20 -42.15 66.62
C GLY A 85 4.45 -41.81 67.90
N GLN A 86 5.01 -42.16 69.06
CA GLN A 86 4.46 -41.81 70.38
C GLN A 86 4.51 -40.30 70.62
N ILE A 87 5.64 -39.63 70.32
CA ILE A 87 5.80 -38.18 70.46
C ILE A 87 4.81 -37.41 69.58
N VAL A 88 4.65 -37.80 68.31
CA VAL A 88 3.70 -37.16 67.40
C VAL A 88 2.25 -37.45 67.82
N GLY A 89 1.98 -38.67 68.29
CA GLY A 89 0.66 -39.06 68.82
C GLY A 89 0.26 -38.29 70.07
N GLU A 90 1.18 -38.08 71.02
CA GLU A 90 0.96 -37.25 72.20
C GLU A 90 0.80 -35.77 71.85
N PHE A 91 1.58 -35.25 70.89
CA PHE A 91 1.48 -33.88 70.42
C PHE A 91 0.09 -33.57 69.83
N VAL A 92 -0.45 -34.48 69.00
CA VAL A 92 -1.80 -34.33 68.44
C VAL A 92 -2.90 -34.54 69.50
N LYS A 93 -2.74 -35.51 70.42
CA LYS A 93 -3.71 -35.76 71.51
C LYS A 93 -3.79 -34.61 72.52
N ALA A 94 -2.71 -33.85 72.71
CA ALA A 94 -2.68 -32.64 73.52
C ALA A 94 -3.41 -31.45 72.87
N GLY A 95 -3.95 -31.62 71.66
CA GLY A 95 -4.61 -30.55 70.91
C GLY A 95 -3.62 -29.54 70.32
N ASN A 96 -2.32 -29.87 70.28
CA ASN A 96 -1.31 -28.96 69.76
C ASN A 96 -1.36 -28.93 68.23
N SER A 97 -1.46 -27.72 67.67
CA SER A 97 -1.40 -27.48 66.23
C SER A 97 0.04 -27.24 65.80
N LEU A 98 0.52 -27.98 64.80
CA LEU A 98 1.78 -27.67 64.12
C LEU A 98 1.50 -26.61 63.05
N VAL A 99 1.74 -25.35 63.38
CA VAL A 99 1.73 -24.27 62.40
C VAL A 99 3.05 -24.34 61.64
N ILE A 100 3.00 -24.81 60.39
CA ILE A 100 4.14 -24.71 59.48
C ILE A 100 4.10 -23.29 58.90
N ASP A 101 4.97 -22.41 59.41
CA ASP A 101 5.19 -21.10 58.81
C ASP A 101 5.70 -21.29 57.39
N ILE A 102 4.82 -21.05 56.42
CA ILE A 102 5.23 -20.89 55.03
C ILE A 102 5.97 -19.56 55.00
N PRO A 103 7.28 -19.53 54.66
CA PRO A 103 8.03 -18.29 54.65
C PRO A 103 7.31 -17.29 53.74
N GLU A 104 7.18 -16.05 54.21
CA GLU A 104 6.44 -14.95 53.57
C GLU A 104 6.81 -14.77 52.08
N THR A 105 8.05 -15.15 51.72
CA THR A 105 8.57 -15.21 50.35
C THR A 105 7.83 -16.18 49.43
N ALA A 106 7.36 -17.33 49.93
CA ALA A 106 6.61 -18.31 49.13
C ALA A 106 5.16 -17.86 48.87
N ALA A 107 4.51 -17.20 49.85
CA ALA A 107 3.20 -16.59 49.65
C ALA A 107 3.26 -15.45 48.63
N GLY A 108 4.27 -14.56 48.73
CA GLY A 108 4.51 -13.50 47.75
C GLY A 108 4.78 -14.02 46.33
N ASN A 109 5.53 -15.13 46.21
CA ASN A 109 5.78 -15.77 44.92
C ASN A 109 4.51 -16.35 44.28
N ILE A 110 3.61 -16.96 45.07
CA ILE A 110 2.33 -17.48 44.56
C ILE A 110 1.47 -16.34 43.99
N SER A 111 1.34 -15.22 44.72
CA SER A 111 0.58 -14.05 44.23
C SER A 111 1.20 -13.45 42.97
N ARG A 112 2.53 -13.43 42.86
CA ARG A 112 3.22 -12.96 41.65
C ARG A 112 2.97 -13.88 40.45
N ILE A 113 2.98 -15.20 40.65
CA ILE A 113 2.67 -16.18 39.59
C ILE A 113 1.24 -15.98 39.09
N SER A 114 0.26 -15.86 39.98
CA SER A 114 -1.13 -15.63 39.57
C SER A 114 -1.29 -14.33 38.77
N ARG A 115 -0.57 -13.27 39.12
CA ARG A 115 -0.57 -12.02 38.35
C ARG A 115 0.05 -12.20 36.97
N LEU A 116 1.17 -12.91 36.85
CA LEU A 116 1.80 -13.20 35.57
C LEU A 116 0.91 -14.05 34.66
N GLU A 117 0.14 -14.99 35.21
CA GLU A 117 -0.84 -15.77 34.45
C GLU A 117 -1.96 -14.89 33.89
N GLN A 118 -2.42 -13.90 34.66
CA GLN A 118 -3.41 -12.92 34.21
C GLN A 118 -2.84 -12.02 33.10
N ASP A 119 -1.65 -11.45 33.31
CA ASP A 119 -0.99 -10.58 32.33
C ASP A 119 -0.74 -11.34 31.01
N LEU A 120 -0.39 -12.62 31.08
CA LEU A 120 -0.20 -13.48 29.91
C LEU A 120 -1.51 -13.77 29.17
N ALA A 121 -2.61 -13.97 29.89
CA ALA A 121 -3.93 -14.15 29.28
C ALA A 121 -4.38 -12.86 28.55
N GLU A 122 -4.17 -11.70 29.18
CA GLU A 122 -4.47 -10.40 28.58
C GLU A 122 -3.60 -10.13 27.35
N LEU A 123 -2.30 -10.40 27.43
CA LEU A 123 -1.38 -10.24 26.30
C LEU A 123 -1.81 -11.13 25.12
N LYS A 124 -2.16 -12.40 25.37
CA LYS A 124 -2.68 -13.30 24.32
C LYS A 124 -3.94 -12.75 23.66
N SER A 125 -4.86 -12.19 24.44
CA SER A 125 -6.08 -11.58 23.89
C SER A 125 -5.79 -10.38 23.00
N THR A 126 -4.83 -9.53 23.40
CA THR A 126 -4.41 -8.35 22.65
C THR A 126 -3.71 -8.74 21.37
N VAL A 127 -2.83 -9.75 21.40
CA VAL A 127 -2.16 -10.28 20.21
C VAL A 127 -3.17 -10.82 19.19
N LYS A 128 -4.19 -11.55 19.65
CA LYS A 128 -5.24 -12.05 18.77
C LYS A 128 -5.97 -10.91 18.06
N ARG A 129 -6.36 -9.86 18.80
CA ARG A 129 -7.02 -8.67 18.24
C ARG A 129 -6.13 -7.97 17.22
N MET A 130 -4.84 -7.77 17.53
CA MET A 130 -3.89 -7.17 16.60
C MET A 130 -3.69 -8.00 15.32
N GLN A 131 -3.83 -9.32 15.38
CA GLN A 131 -3.78 -10.18 14.19
C GLN A 131 -5.03 -10.02 13.32
N GLU A 132 -6.20 -9.94 13.93
CA GLU A 132 -7.48 -9.67 13.26
C GLU A 132 -7.47 -8.28 12.59
N ASP A 133 -7.06 -7.24 13.33
CA ASP A 133 -6.93 -5.87 12.80
C ASP A 133 -5.93 -5.82 11.63
N ASN A 134 -4.80 -6.53 11.73
CA ASN A 134 -3.84 -6.61 10.62
C ASN A 134 -4.39 -7.34 9.40
N ALA A 135 -5.20 -8.39 9.59
CA ALA A 135 -5.85 -9.07 8.48
C ALA A 135 -6.84 -8.13 7.78
N GLN A 136 -7.66 -7.41 8.55
CA GLN A 136 -8.60 -6.43 8.02
C GLN A 136 -7.89 -5.30 7.27
N MET A 137 -6.82 -4.73 7.84
CA MET A 137 -6.05 -3.68 7.17
C MET A 137 -5.42 -4.16 5.85
N LYS A 138 -5.00 -5.42 5.76
CA LYS A 138 -4.47 -5.98 4.51
C LYS A 138 -5.56 -6.10 3.45
N GLU A 139 -6.75 -6.55 3.84
CA GLU A 139 -7.90 -6.65 2.94
C GLU A 139 -8.34 -5.27 2.46
N ASP A 140 -8.46 -4.30 3.36
CA ASP A 140 -8.83 -2.92 3.03
C ASP A 140 -7.80 -2.27 2.11
N ASN A 141 -6.50 -2.49 2.35
CA ASN A 141 -5.44 -2.02 1.46
C ASN A 141 -5.51 -2.66 0.07
N ALA A 142 -5.78 -3.96 -0.01
CA ALA A 142 -5.95 -4.63 -1.30
C ALA A 142 -7.16 -4.06 -2.07
N ARG A 143 -8.28 -3.85 -1.39
CA ARG A 143 -9.49 -3.25 -1.97
C ARG A 143 -9.25 -1.81 -2.43
N MET A 144 -8.57 -0.99 -1.63
CA MET A 144 -8.20 0.37 -2.01
C MET A 144 -7.30 0.38 -3.25
N LYS A 145 -6.28 -0.48 -3.28
CA LYS A 145 -5.37 -0.59 -4.41
C LYS A 145 -6.12 -0.93 -5.70
N GLN A 146 -7.02 -1.92 -5.66
CA GLN A 146 -7.84 -2.30 -6.81
C GLN A 146 -8.72 -1.14 -7.28
N ASN A 147 -9.40 -0.44 -6.36
CA ASN A 147 -10.23 0.71 -6.71
C ASN A 147 -9.40 1.84 -7.39
N PHE A 148 -8.18 2.09 -6.92
CA PHE A 148 -7.28 3.04 -7.58
C PHE A 148 -6.89 2.60 -8.99
N GLU A 149 -6.56 1.32 -9.19
CA GLU A 149 -6.24 0.77 -10.51
C GLU A 149 -7.43 0.89 -11.48
N ASP A 150 -8.64 0.53 -11.04
CA ASP A 150 -9.85 0.64 -11.86
C ASP A 150 -10.15 2.11 -12.25
N ARG A 151 -9.98 3.04 -11.30
CA ARG A 151 -10.17 4.48 -11.56
C ARG A 151 -9.11 5.05 -12.50
N LEU A 152 -7.86 4.58 -12.38
CA LEU A 152 -6.79 4.99 -13.29
C LEU A 152 -7.09 4.52 -14.73
N ALA A 153 -7.50 3.27 -14.90
CA ALA A 153 -7.87 2.73 -16.22
C ALA A 153 -9.02 3.53 -16.85
N ALA A 154 -10.07 3.85 -16.08
CA ALA A 154 -11.17 4.67 -16.55
C ALA A 154 -10.72 6.09 -16.97
N LEU A 155 -9.85 6.72 -16.18
CA LEU A 155 -9.31 8.05 -16.50
C LEU A 155 -8.41 8.04 -17.75
N GLU A 156 -7.64 6.97 -17.97
CA GLU A 156 -6.83 6.80 -19.18
C GLU A 156 -7.72 6.67 -20.42
N GLU A 157 -8.80 5.88 -20.34
CA GLU A 157 -9.77 5.74 -21.43
C GLU A 157 -10.46 7.08 -21.74
N ASP A 158 -10.94 7.78 -20.71
CA ASP A 158 -11.58 9.09 -20.87
C ASP A 158 -10.61 10.13 -21.44
N SER A 159 -9.34 10.11 -21.02
CA SER A 159 -8.29 10.98 -21.57
C SER A 159 -8.06 10.72 -23.06
N ALA A 160 -8.03 9.44 -23.48
CA ALA A 160 -7.88 9.08 -24.89
C ALA A 160 -9.07 9.58 -25.73
N ARG A 161 -10.30 9.37 -25.25
CA ARG A 161 -11.52 9.88 -25.89
C ARG A 161 -11.51 11.41 -26.01
N TYR A 162 -11.06 12.11 -24.97
CA TYR A 162 -10.96 13.57 -24.97
C TYR A 162 -9.92 14.08 -25.97
N LYS A 163 -8.76 13.42 -26.07
CA LYS A 163 -7.73 13.71 -27.09
C LYS A 163 -8.30 13.58 -28.50
N ASP A 164 -9.09 12.55 -28.77
CA ASP A 164 -9.73 12.35 -30.07
C ASP A 164 -10.73 13.45 -30.41
N ILE A 165 -11.51 13.92 -29.44
CA ILE A 165 -12.42 15.06 -29.63
C ILE A 165 -11.63 16.31 -30.03
N ILE A 166 -10.49 16.57 -29.39
CA ILE A 166 -9.63 17.71 -29.72
C ILE A 166 -9.01 17.55 -31.09
N LYS A 167 -8.48 16.38 -31.44
CA LYS A 167 -7.97 16.10 -32.80
C LYS A 167 -9.05 16.42 -33.85
N ARG A 168 -10.28 15.96 -33.62
CA ARG A 168 -11.42 16.21 -34.54
C ARG A 168 -11.74 17.68 -34.67
N HIS A 169 -11.69 18.41 -33.56
CA HIS A 169 -11.89 19.85 -33.56
C HIS A 169 -10.80 20.55 -34.38
N VAL A 170 -9.52 20.28 -34.09
CA VAL A 170 -8.38 20.87 -34.82
C VAL A 170 -8.46 20.59 -36.31
N VAL A 171 -8.70 19.34 -36.73
CA VAL A 171 -8.85 18.98 -38.16
C VAL A 171 -10.02 19.75 -38.78
N SER A 172 -11.14 19.91 -38.06
CA SER A 172 -12.28 20.67 -38.58
C SER A 172 -11.96 22.16 -38.74
N GLU A 173 -11.26 22.76 -37.78
CA GLU A 173 -10.81 24.15 -37.87
C GLU A 173 -9.82 24.37 -39.02
N VAL A 174 -8.90 23.41 -39.25
CA VAL A 174 -7.99 23.42 -40.41
C VAL A 174 -8.78 23.37 -41.70
N HIS A 175 -9.74 22.45 -41.81
CA HIS A 175 -10.56 22.26 -43.00
C HIS A 175 -11.35 23.53 -43.35
N GLU A 176 -11.99 24.12 -42.35
CA GLU A 176 -12.73 25.37 -42.55
C GLU A 176 -11.79 26.52 -42.93
N SER A 177 -10.57 26.57 -42.38
CA SER A 177 -9.57 27.58 -42.73
C SER A 177 -9.06 27.40 -44.16
N LEU A 178 -8.82 26.16 -44.60
CA LEU A 178 -8.43 25.87 -45.99
C LEU A 178 -9.54 26.24 -46.98
N GLN A 179 -10.80 25.95 -46.67
CA GLN A 179 -11.92 26.33 -47.52
C GLN A 179 -12.14 27.85 -47.57
N GLN A 180 -11.80 28.57 -46.50
CA GLN A 180 -11.82 30.03 -46.49
C GLN A 180 -10.75 30.62 -47.41
N GLU A 181 -9.57 30.00 -47.47
CA GLU A 181 -8.43 30.48 -48.27
C GLU A 181 -8.54 30.07 -49.75
N PHE A 182 -8.93 28.82 -50.03
CA PHE A 182 -8.87 28.21 -51.36
C PHE A 182 -10.23 27.90 -51.98
N GLY A 183 -11.31 28.27 -51.30
CA GLY A 183 -12.68 28.03 -51.75
C GLY A 183 -13.26 26.70 -51.25
N VAL A 184 -14.59 26.61 -51.31
CA VAL A 184 -15.35 25.50 -50.73
C VAL A 184 -15.16 24.22 -51.56
N LYS A 185 -14.98 23.10 -50.86
CA LYS A 185 -14.95 21.76 -51.48
C LYS A 185 -16.32 21.42 -52.06
N GLU A 186 -16.38 20.87 -53.27
CA GLU A 186 -17.63 20.37 -53.86
C GLU A 186 -18.27 19.28 -53.00
N GLU A 187 -19.60 19.14 -53.00
CA GLU A 187 -20.33 18.31 -52.04
C GLU A 187 -19.87 16.84 -52.01
N ASP A 188 -19.64 16.27 -53.19
CA ASP A 188 -19.27 14.86 -53.41
C ASP A 188 -17.77 14.61 -53.49
N GLN A 189 -16.96 15.67 -53.54
CA GLN A 189 -15.51 15.53 -53.58
C GLN A 189 -14.97 14.99 -52.24
N GLN A 190 -14.10 13.99 -52.28
CA GLN A 190 -13.44 13.49 -51.07
C GLN A 190 -12.38 14.48 -50.56
N TRP A 191 -12.12 14.49 -49.24
CA TRP A 191 -11.21 15.45 -48.64
C TRP A 191 -9.75 15.24 -49.10
N ASP A 192 -9.31 14.00 -49.26
CA ASP A 192 -7.99 13.66 -49.82
C ASP A 192 -7.78 14.27 -51.21
N ASN A 193 -8.75 14.13 -52.10
CA ASN A 193 -8.71 14.68 -53.46
C ASN A 193 -8.69 16.20 -53.46
N TYR A 194 -9.51 16.82 -52.61
CA TYR A 194 -9.52 18.28 -52.43
C TYR A 194 -8.18 18.78 -51.90
N LEU A 195 -7.65 18.17 -50.85
CA LEU A 195 -6.37 18.56 -50.23
C LEU A 195 -5.21 18.37 -51.20
N ALA A 196 -5.16 17.26 -51.94
CA ALA A 196 -4.15 17.01 -52.95
C ALA A 196 -4.21 18.03 -54.09
N PHE A 197 -5.42 18.37 -54.56
CA PHE A 197 -5.63 19.39 -55.57
C PHE A 197 -5.15 20.77 -55.10
N VAL A 198 -5.60 21.21 -53.92
CA VAL A 198 -5.22 22.50 -53.33
C VAL A 198 -3.72 22.57 -53.08
N PHE A 199 -3.10 21.47 -52.61
CA PHE A 199 -1.66 21.36 -52.43
C PHE A 199 -0.89 21.54 -53.74
N CYS A 200 -1.29 20.82 -54.80
CA CYS A 200 -0.64 20.89 -56.11
C CYS A 200 -0.76 22.27 -56.75
N GLN A 201 -1.88 22.97 -56.56
CA GLN A 201 -2.06 24.32 -57.12
C GLN A 201 -1.36 25.41 -56.31
N ASN A 202 -1.19 25.22 -55.00
CA ASN A 202 -0.74 26.27 -54.08
C ASN A 202 0.52 25.87 -53.30
N THR A 203 1.46 25.16 -53.94
CA THR A 203 2.62 24.56 -53.26
C THR A 203 3.44 25.55 -52.42
N ASP A 204 3.60 26.79 -52.87
CA ASP A 204 4.37 27.80 -52.13
C ASP A 204 3.67 28.26 -50.84
N TRP A 205 2.34 28.23 -50.81
CA TRP A 205 1.57 28.50 -49.60
C TRP A 205 1.80 27.38 -48.57
N PHE A 206 1.80 26.11 -48.97
CA PHE A 206 2.06 25.00 -48.05
C PHE A 206 3.51 25.00 -47.55
N LYS A 207 4.48 25.35 -48.40
CA LYS A 207 5.88 25.54 -48.00
C LYS A 207 6.05 26.61 -46.92
N LYS A 208 5.29 27.71 -46.98
CA LYS A 208 5.31 28.78 -45.96
C LYS A 208 4.98 28.24 -44.55
N TYR A 209 4.14 27.22 -44.46
CA TYR A 209 3.75 26.58 -43.21
C TYR A 209 4.55 25.30 -42.91
N ASP A 210 5.58 24.97 -43.70
CA ASP A 210 6.32 23.69 -43.63
C ASP A 210 5.40 22.45 -43.68
N LEU A 211 4.35 22.53 -44.51
CA LEU A 211 3.43 21.42 -44.74
C LEU A 211 3.83 20.65 -45.99
N LYS A 212 3.96 19.34 -45.86
CA LYS A 212 4.35 18.40 -46.92
C LYS A 212 3.15 17.57 -47.35
N LEU A 213 3.25 16.96 -48.53
CA LEU A 213 2.18 16.11 -49.07
C LEU A 213 1.78 14.97 -48.10
N LYS A 214 2.76 14.37 -47.41
CA LYS A 214 2.50 13.31 -46.42
C LYS A 214 1.70 13.80 -45.21
N ASP A 215 1.78 15.08 -44.88
CA ASP A 215 1.13 15.67 -43.71
C ASP A 215 -0.38 15.90 -43.96
N LEU A 216 -0.81 15.82 -45.23
CA LEU A 216 -2.23 15.86 -45.61
C LEU A 216 -3.00 14.63 -45.11
N VAL A 217 -2.31 13.51 -44.87
CA VAL A 217 -2.93 12.27 -44.36
C VAL A 217 -3.56 12.49 -42.98
N LEU A 218 -3.00 13.39 -42.17
CA LEU A 218 -3.58 13.76 -40.87
C LEU A 218 -4.96 14.42 -40.99
N MET A 219 -5.24 15.02 -42.15
CA MET A 219 -6.45 15.79 -42.44
C MET A 219 -7.51 14.96 -43.18
N GLU A 220 -7.29 13.66 -43.35
CA GLU A 220 -8.26 12.81 -44.05
C GLU A 220 -9.53 12.60 -43.21
N LYS A 221 -10.71 12.91 -43.79
CA LYS A 221 -12.05 12.63 -43.21
C LYS A 221 -12.76 11.45 -43.88
N GLY A 222 -12.01 10.50 -44.43
CA GLY A 222 -12.51 9.35 -45.19
C GLY A 222 -13.45 8.44 -44.40
N GLY A 223 -14.18 7.56 -45.11
CA GLY A 223 -15.06 6.56 -44.50
C GLY A 223 -14.26 5.60 -43.62
N GLY A 224 -14.63 5.52 -42.33
CA GLY A 224 -13.89 4.75 -41.32
C GLY A 224 -12.78 5.54 -40.61
N SER A 225 -12.47 6.77 -41.05
CA SER A 225 -11.62 7.68 -40.26
C SER A 225 -12.35 8.11 -38.98
N ALA A 226 -11.58 8.49 -37.96
CA ALA A 226 -12.12 9.07 -36.73
C ALA A 226 -12.86 10.42 -36.96
N PHE A 227 -12.92 10.94 -38.19
CA PHE A 227 -13.29 12.32 -38.50
C PHE A 227 -14.51 12.45 -39.45
N GLN A 228 -15.47 11.53 -39.35
CA GLN A 228 -16.64 11.44 -40.23
C GLN A 228 -17.41 12.76 -40.47
N LYS A 229 -17.96 12.90 -41.69
CA LYS A 229 -18.77 14.04 -42.19
C LYS A 229 -19.93 14.35 -41.23
N GLY A 230 -20.07 15.62 -40.84
CA GLY A 230 -21.15 16.10 -39.97
C GLY A 230 -20.83 16.13 -38.47
N ASN A 231 -19.70 15.58 -38.05
CA ASN A 231 -19.31 15.56 -36.63
C ASN A 231 -18.59 16.86 -36.25
N LYS A 232 -19.31 17.98 -36.21
CA LYS A 232 -18.85 19.14 -35.43
C LYS A 232 -18.71 18.62 -34.01
N ALA A 233 -17.50 18.65 -33.43
CA ALA A 233 -17.32 18.32 -32.03
C ALA A 233 -18.39 19.11 -31.24
N ALA A 234 -19.36 18.41 -30.65
CA ALA A 234 -20.52 19.04 -30.01
C ALA A 234 -20.12 20.02 -28.89
N HIS A 235 -18.87 19.89 -28.43
CA HIS A 235 -18.21 20.81 -27.52
C HIS A 235 -17.04 21.48 -28.23
N LYS A 236 -17.04 22.82 -28.27
CA LYS A 236 -15.90 23.63 -28.68
C LYS A 236 -14.91 23.70 -27.52
N PRO A 237 -13.77 22.99 -27.54
CA PRO A 237 -12.81 23.05 -26.44
C PRO A 237 -12.25 24.47 -26.32
N SER A 238 -11.80 24.85 -25.12
CA SER A 238 -11.17 26.17 -24.94
C SER A 238 -9.85 26.25 -25.70
N LEU A 239 -9.46 27.46 -26.14
CA LEU A 239 -8.20 27.68 -26.85
C LEU A 239 -6.97 27.24 -26.04
N VAL A 240 -7.00 27.44 -24.72
CA VAL A 240 -5.92 26.98 -23.82
C VAL A 240 -5.79 25.46 -23.86
N THR A 241 -6.92 24.75 -23.80
CA THR A 241 -6.94 23.29 -23.87
C THR A 241 -6.46 22.79 -25.23
N ILE A 242 -6.90 23.43 -26.33
CA ILE A 242 -6.47 23.06 -27.68
C ILE A 242 -4.97 23.26 -27.83
N LYS A 243 -4.44 24.44 -27.44
CA LYS A 243 -3.02 24.74 -27.54
C LYS A 243 -2.17 23.70 -26.82
N ARG A 244 -2.50 23.39 -25.56
CA ARG A 244 -1.78 22.39 -24.77
C ARG A 244 -1.74 21.02 -25.48
N HIS A 245 -2.88 20.57 -26.01
CA HIS A 245 -2.95 19.28 -26.68
C HIS A 245 -2.28 19.28 -28.04
N VAL A 246 -2.34 20.38 -28.80
CA VAL A 246 -1.55 20.52 -30.03
C VAL A 246 -0.06 20.46 -29.72
N ASP A 247 0.40 21.12 -28.65
CA ASP A 247 1.80 21.06 -28.22
C ASP A 247 2.22 19.62 -27.85
N ASP A 248 1.33 18.83 -27.24
CA ASP A 248 1.58 17.42 -26.96
C ASP A 248 1.57 16.57 -28.24
N LEU A 249 0.61 16.77 -29.14
CA LEU A 249 0.54 16.06 -30.42
C LEU A 249 1.74 16.40 -31.32
N ALA A 250 2.26 17.62 -31.25
CA ALA A 250 3.44 18.05 -31.97
C ALA A 250 4.73 17.33 -31.53
N LYS A 251 4.76 16.77 -30.32
CA LYS A 251 5.86 15.89 -29.87
C LYS A 251 5.84 14.54 -30.57
N GLU A 252 4.66 14.06 -30.96
CA GLU A 252 4.46 12.80 -31.68
C GLU A 252 4.63 13.02 -33.20
N ASP A 253 3.99 14.06 -33.75
CA ASP A 253 4.08 14.45 -35.15
C ASP A 253 4.10 16.00 -35.28
N PRO A 254 5.24 16.61 -35.66
CA PRO A 254 5.38 18.06 -35.80
C PRO A 254 4.35 18.73 -36.73
N ALA A 255 3.76 17.98 -37.66
CA ALA A 255 2.76 18.51 -38.58
C ALA A 255 1.53 19.09 -37.85
N TRP A 256 1.19 18.59 -36.65
CA TRP A 256 0.10 19.17 -35.85
C TRP A 256 0.34 20.64 -35.48
N ALA A 257 1.58 21.01 -35.18
CA ALA A 257 1.94 22.41 -34.88
C ALA A 257 1.82 23.29 -36.13
N SER A 258 2.26 22.80 -37.28
CA SER A 258 2.16 23.49 -38.57
C SER A 258 0.70 23.71 -38.98
N TRP A 259 -0.14 22.69 -38.84
CA TRP A 259 -1.57 22.78 -39.09
C TRP A 259 -2.28 23.75 -38.14
N TRP A 260 -1.93 23.75 -36.86
CA TRP A 260 -2.52 24.71 -35.93
C TRP A 260 -2.06 26.14 -36.21
N LYS A 261 -0.83 26.34 -36.66
CA LYS A 261 -0.34 27.65 -37.12
C LYS A 261 -1.19 28.20 -38.26
N VAL A 262 -1.58 27.36 -39.24
CA VAL A 262 -2.51 27.75 -40.31
C VAL A 262 -3.82 28.30 -39.74
N VAL A 263 -4.43 27.58 -38.80
CA VAL A 263 -5.70 27.99 -38.19
C VAL A 263 -5.56 29.35 -37.51
N ARG A 264 -4.51 29.54 -36.70
CA ARG A 264 -4.26 30.81 -36.01
C ARG A 264 -4.07 31.97 -36.97
N ASP A 265 -3.26 31.77 -38.02
CA ASP A 265 -2.92 32.82 -38.96
C ASP A 265 -4.12 33.24 -39.81
N ILE A 266 -4.98 32.29 -40.23
CA ILE A 266 -6.20 32.56 -41.01
C ILE A 266 -7.32 33.14 -40.13
N ARG A 267 -7.59 32.52 -38.97
CA ARG A 267 -8.71 32.92 -38.09
C ARG A 267 -8.39 34.09 -37.16
N ARG A 268 -7.11 34.48 -37.08
CA ARG A 268 -6.60 35.53 -36.18
C ARG A 268 -6.91 35.23 -34.70
N ILE A 269 -6.71 33.98 -34.29
CA ILE A 269 -6.87 33.48 -32.90
C ILE A 269 -5.52 33.14 -32.29
#